data_AF-A0A962MDZ0-F1
#
_entry.id   AF-A0A962MDZ0-F1
#
_cell.length_a   1.000
_cell.length_b   1.000
_cell.length_c   1.000
_cell.angle_alpha   90.00
_cell.angle_beta   90.00
_cell.angle_gamma   90.00
#
_symmetry.space_group_name_H-M   'P 1'
#
loop_
_entity.id
_entity.type
_entity.pdbx_description
1 polymer ?
#
loop_
_entity_poly.entity_id
_entity_poly.type
_entity_poly.pdbx_seq_one_letter_code
_entity_poly.pdbx_strand_id
1 'polypeptide(L)'
;MIKNESPRPHEAAGRGRRLASVYAPGSGPNAVLSADLPELIRRSRAAYRNNGWIKQGLQRHVSNTVGAHITPLFKVEDEAVREALRQQWPLFANQSDADGALNLYGQLALADLTRRLAGECFVRIRPRRNDDGLAVPLQVQLLEPEMVPLEKTEVAPNGN
;
A
#
# COMPACT_ATOMS: atom_id res chain seq x y z
N MET A 1 -4.06 59.02 -16.51
CA MET A 1 -3.56 57.67 -16.82
C MET A 1 -4.70 56.70 -16.53
N ILE A 2 -5.44 56.30 -17.57
CA ILE A 2 -6.68 55.51 -17.43
C ILE A 2 -6.27 54.04 -17.27
N LYS A 3 -6.58 53.42 -16.11
CA LYS A 3 -6.40 51.97 -15.91
C LYS A 3 -7.42 51.24 -16.76
N ASN A 4 -7.00 50.82 -17.94
CA ASN A 4 -7.79 49.99 -18.84
C ASN A 4 -7.63 48.52 -18.45
N GLU A 5 -8.29 48.09 -17.37
CA GLU A 5 -8.44 46.67 -17.05
C GLU A 5 -9.94 46.37 -16.92
N SER A 6 -10.49 45.67 -17.90
CA SER A 6 -11.84 45.10 -17.81
C SER A 6 -11.91 44.19 -16.57
N PRO A 7 -12.93 44.33 -15.70
CA PRO A 7 -13.06 43.46 -14.54
C PRO A 7 -13.20 42.01 -15.02
N ARG A 8 -12.24 41.17 -14.65
CA ARG A 8 -12.33 39.74 -14.94
C ARG A 8 -13.50 39.17 -14.14
N PRO A 9 -14.29 38.23 -14.69
CA PRO A 9 -15.42 37.61 -13.98
C PRO A 9 -15.04 36.91 -12.66
N HIS A 10 -13.76 36.57 -12.47
CA HIS A 10 -13.24 35.96 -11.25
C HIS A 10 -12.02 36.75 -10.73
N GLU A 11 -12.13 37.33 -9.54
CA GLU A 11 -11.01 38.04 -8.88
C GLU A 11 -9.80 37.12 -8.67
N ALA A 12 -10.04 35.82 -8.42
CA ALA A 12 -9.01 34.81 -8.17
C ALA A 12 -8.07 34.56 -9.37
N ALA A 13 -8.48 34.95 -10.59
CA ALA A 13 -7.63 34.88 -11.78
C ALA A 13 -6.77 36.14 -11.98
N GLY A 14 -6.82 37.09 -11.03
CA GLY A 14 -6.01 38.30 -11.05
C GLY A 14 -4.55 38.03 -10.72
N ARG A 15 -3.65 38.87 -11.24
CA ARG A 15 -2.20 38.82 -10.93
C ARG A 15 -1.74 39.97 -10.03
N GLY A 16 -2.68 40.62 -9.34
CA GLY A 16 -2.39 41.75 -8.45
C GLY A 16 -1.67 41.33 -7.17
N ARG A 17 -1.13 42.32 -6.42
CA ARG A 17 -0.34 42.11 -5.19
C ARG A 17 -0.98 41.16 -4.16
N ARG A 18 -2.32 41.17 -4.04
CA ARG A 18 -3.09 40.31 -3.13
C ARG A 18 -2.95 38.81 -3.45
N LEU A 19 -2.73 38.47 -4.72
CA LEU A 19 -2.61 37.09 -5.20
C LEU A 19 -1.15 36.72 -5.53
N ALA A 20 -0.19 37.62 -5.27
CA ALA A 20 1.22 37.40 -5.61
C ALA A 20 1.88 36.27 -4.80
N SER A 21 1.40 36.01 -3.56
CA SER A 21 1.86 34.90 -2.72
C SER A 21 1.02 33.63 -2.87
N VAL A 22 0.00 33.64 -3.73
CA VAL A 22 -0.86 32.47 -3.91
C VAL A 22 -0.14 31.47 -4.82
N TYR A 23 0.29 30.36 -4.22
CA TYR A 23 0.81 29.22 -4.96
C TYR A 23 -0.34 28.48 -5.63
N ALA A 24 -0.52 28.70 -6.93
CA ALA A 24 -1.54 28.07 -7.76
C ALA A 24 -0.89 27.35 -8.95
N PRO A 25 -0.23 26.19 -8.72
CA PRO A 25 0.38 25.43 -9.79
C PRO A 25 -0.69 24.87 -10.73
N GLY A 26 -0.44 24.92 -12.04
CA GLY A 26 -1.34 24.35 -13.06
C GLY A 26 -1.23 22.83 -13.20
N SER A 27 -0.44 22.17 -12.35
CA SER A 27 -0.20 20.73 -12.37
C SER A 27 -1.31 19.98 -11.62
N GLY A 28 -1.86 18.95 -12.26
CA GLY A 28 -2.81 18.05 -11.61
C GLY A 28 -2.16 17.22 -10.48
N PRO A 29 -2.95 16.71 -9.52
CA PRO A 29 -2.44 15.96 -8.36
C PRO A 29 -1.51 14.80 -8.74
N ASN A 30 -1.85 14.05 -9.79
CA ASN A 30 -1.05 12.90 -10.24
C ASN A 30 0.32 13.32 -10.78
N ALA A 31 0.41 14.44 -11.50
CA ALA A 31 1.66 14.93 -12.07
C ALA A 31 2.64 15.40 -10.99
N VAL A 32 2.12 16.05 -9.93
CA VAL A 32 2.94 16.46 -8.77
C VAL A 32 3.36 15.25 -7.97
N LEU A 33 2.44 14.31 -7.74
CA LEU A 33 2.70 13.11 -6.95
C LEU A 33 3.80 12.26 -7.60
N SER A 34 3.75 12.00 -8.90
CA SER A 34 4.77 11.18 -9.58
C SER A 34 6.19 11.75 -9.44
N ALA A 35 6.36 13.08 -9.41
CA ALA A 35 7.66 13.72 -9.24
C ALA A 35 8.18 13.65 -7.79
N ASP A 36 7.30 13.87 -6.80
CA ASP A 36 7.70 14.01 -5.40
C ASP A 36 7.70 12.68 -4.63
N LEU A 37 6.96 11.67 -5.10
CA LEU A 37 6.73 10.41 -4.38
C LEU A 37 8.01 9.66 -4.00
N PRO A 38 9.05 9.54 -4.85
CA PRO A 38 10.30 8.90 -4.45
C PRO A 38 10.95 9.57 -3.23
N GLU A 39 10.91 10.90 -3.15
CA GLU A 39 11.48 11.65 -2.04
C GLU A 39 10.62 11.53 -0.78
N LEU A 40 9.29 11.55 -0.92
CA LEU A 40 8.37 11.31 0.20
C LEU A 40 8.60 9.93 0.83
N ILE A 41 8.75 8.88 0.03
CA ILE A 41 9.04 7.52 0.51
C ILE A 41 10.40 7.48 1.24
N ARG A 42 11.44 8.09 0.66
CA ARG A 42 12.77 8.17 1.30
C ARG A 42 12.69 8.86 2.66
N ARG A 43 12.00 9.99 2.75
CA ARG A 43 11.82 10.75 4.00
C ARG A 43 11.00 9.99 5.02
N SER A 44 9.92 9.34 4.60
CA SER A 44 9.08 8.48 5.44
C SER A 44 9.89 7.37 6.10
N ARG A 45 10.68 6.63 5.31
CA ARG A 45 11.54 5.56 5.80
C ARG A 45 12.69 6.08 6.67
N ALA A 46 13.27 7.23 6.34
CA ALA A 46 14.28 7.87 7.18
C ALA A 46 13.70 8.28 8.55
N ALA A 47 12.49 8.86 8.57
CA ALA A 47 11.79 9.21 9.79
C ALA A 47 11.51 7.98 10.65
N TYR A 48 11.08 6.87 10.06
CA TYR A 48 10.86 5.61 10.77
C TYR A 48 12.14 5.03 11.41
N ARG A 49 13.28 5.10 10.71
CA ARG A 49 14.57 4.62 11.23
C ARG A 49 15.15 5.50 12.32
N ASN A 50 15.00 6.82 12.18
CA ASN A 50 15.73 7.80 12.99
C ASN A 50 14.91 8.39 14.14
N ASN A 51 13.58 8.27 14.12
CA ASN A 51 12.70 8.83 15.15
C ASN A 51 11.96 7.73 15.91
N GLY A 52 12.34 7.52 17.18
CA GLY A 52 11.74 6.50 18.05
C GLY A 52 10.23 6.68 18.28
N TRP A 53 9.72 7.91 18.30
CA TRP A 53 8.29 8.20 18.46
C TRP A 53 7.49 7.76 17.24
N ILE A 54 8.00 8.03 16.04
CA ILE A 54 7.38 7.61 14.77
C ILE A 54 7.39 6.09 14.68
N LYS A 55 8.54 5.46 15.01
CA LYS A 55 8.66 4.01 15.03
C LYS A 55 7.64 3.36 15.98
N GLN A 56 7.55 3.84 17.21
CA GLN A 56 6.61 3.34 18.21
C GLN A 56 5.15 3.55 17.78
N GLY A 57 4.82 4.74 17.26
CA GLY A 57 3.49 5.05 16.76
C GLY A 57 3.07 4.09 15.63
N LEU A 58 3.94 3.89 14.63
CA LEU A 58 3.67 2.97 13.54
C LEU A 58 3.56 1.51 14.00
N GLN A 59 4.45 1.05 14.89
CA GLN A 59 4.36 -0.30 15.44
C GLN A 59 3.05 -0.54 16.20
N ARG A 60 2.60 0.45 16.99
CA ARG A 60 1.31 0.37 17.69
C ARG A 60 0.14 0.35 16.71
N HIS A 61 0.21 1.14 15.64
CA HIS A 61 -0.80 1.11 14.59
C HIS A 61 -0.87 -0.25 13.89
N VAL A 62 0.27 -0.81 13.49
CA VAL A 62 0.34 -2.13 12.84
C VAL A 62 -0.19 -3.22 13.78
N SER A 63 0.23 -3.21 15.04
CA SER A 63 -0.26 -4.14 16.06
C SER A 63 -1.76 -4.03 16.27
N ASN A 64 -2.33 -2.82 16.29
CA ASN A 64 -3.78 -2.63 16.38
C ASN A 64 -4.54 -3.05 15.12
N THR A 65 -3.94 -2.88 13.93
CA THR A 65 -4.56 -3.25 12.66
C THR A 65 -4.56 -4.76 12.45
N VAL A 66 -3.45 -5.45 12.73
CA VAL A 66 -3.36 -6.92 12.58
C VAL A 66 -3.94 -7.64 13.80
N GLY A 67 -3.76 -7.09 14.99
CA GLY A 67 -4.45 -7.46 16.22
C GLY A 67 -4.29 -8.92 16.63
N ALA A 68 -5.37 -9.46 17.20
CA ALA A 68 -5.48 -10.82 17.74
C ALA A 68 -5.62 -11.91 16.66
N HIS A 69 -5.05 -11.67 15.48
CA HIS A 69 -5.13 -12.49 14.27
C HIS A 69 -6.45 -12.36 13.50
N ILE A 70 -6.37 -12.55 12.17
CA ILE A 70 -7.56 -12.62 11.30
C ILE A 70 -8.05 -14.06 11.28
N THR A 71 -9.26 -14.28 11.77
CA THR A 71 -9.95 -15.58 11.70
C THR A 71 -10.96 -15.55 10.55
N PRO A 72 -10.85 -16.43 9.54
CA PRO A 72 -11.78 -16.46 8.42
C PRO A 72 -13.14 -16.99 8.88
N LEU A 73 -14.20 -16.39 8.34
CA LEU A 73 -15.54 -16.95 8.40
C LEU A 73 -15.84 -17.67 7.08
N PHE A 74 -15.82 -18.99 7.10
CA PHE A 74 -16.12 -19.81 5.93
C PHE A 74 -17.64 -19.86 5.67
N LYS A 75 -18.07 -19.31 4.53
CA LYS A 75 -19.48 -19.30 4.09
C LYS A 75 -19.80 -20.54 3.25
N VAL A 76 -19.66 -21.72 3.84
CA VAL A 76 -19.98 -23.02 3.19
C VAL A 76 -21.18 -23.62 3.90
N GLU A 77 -22.19 -24.11 3.16
CA GLU A 77 -23.42 -24.67 3.76
C GLU A 77 -23.16 -25.98 4.50
N ASP A 78 -22.32 -26.85 3.93
CA ASP A 78 -21.91 -28.12 4.53
C ASP A 78 -21.01 -27.91 5.75
N GLU A 79 -21.46 -28.39 6.91
CA GLU A 79 -20.73 -28.28 8.18
C GLU A 79 -19.45 -29.12 8.18
N ALA A 80 -19.42 -30.28 7.54
CA ALA A 80 -18.23 -31.13 7.50
C ALA A 80 -17.10 -30.47 6.72
N VAL A 81 -17.43 -29.85 5.58
CA VAL A 81 -16.46 -29.08 4.77
C VAL A 81 -16.02 -27.82 5.52
N ARG A 82 -16.95 -27.12 6.18
CA ARG A 82 -16.63 -25.93 6.98
C ARG A 82 -15.65 -26.24 8.10
N GLU A 83 -15.84 -27.35 8.81
CA GLU A 83 -14.95 -27.76 9.89
C GLU A 83 -13.58 -28.21 9.36
N ALA A 84 -13.54 -28.91 8.23
CA ALA A 84 -12.28 -29.23 7.55
C ALA A 84 -11.48 -27.96 7.19
N LEU A 85 -12.14 -26.93 6.64
CA LEU A 85 -11.49 -25.65 6.32
C LEU A 85 -10.97 -24.92 7.56
N ARG A 86 -11.73 -24.94 8.67
CA ARG A 86 -11.30 -24.38 9.95
C ARG A 86 -10.03 -25.04 10.48
N GLN A 87 -9.92 -26.37 10.34
CA GLN A 87 -8.74 -27.12 10.76
C GLN A 87 -7.53 -26.86 9.84
N GLN A 88 -7.76 -26.64 8.54
CA GLN A 88 -6.68 -26.34 7.58
C GLN A 88 -6.15 -24.90 7.70
N TRP A 89 -6.97 -23.94 8.13
CA TRP A 89 -6.57 -22.54 8.25
C TRP A 89 -5.29 -22.29 9.06
N PRO A 90 -5.12 -22.79 10.31
CA PRO A 90 -3.90 -22.55 11.06
C PRO A 90 -2.65 -23.17 10.41
N LEU A 91 -2.81 -24.30 9.72
CA LEU A 91 -1.71 -24.93 8.97
C LEU A 91 -1.29 -24.06 7.78
N PHE A 92 -2.27 -23.59 7.00
CA PHE A 92 -2.04 -22.63 5.94
C PHE A 92 -1.41 -21.34 6.47
N ALA A 93 -1.94 -20.77 7.56
CA ALA A 93 -1.41 -19.53 8.11
C ALA A 93 0.08 -19.66 8.45
N ASN A 94 0.51 -20.78 9.00
CA ASN A 94 1.92 -21.05 9.29
C ASN A 94 2.79 -21.27 8.04
N GLN A 95 2.23 -21.81 6.96
CA GLN A 95 2.96 -22.17 5.74
C GLN A 95 2.75 -21.18 4.58
N SER A 96 1.98 -20.12 4.81
CA SER A 96 1.54 -19.18 3.78
C SER A 96 2.68 -18.45 3.09
N ASP A 97 3.81 -18.23 3.76
CA ASP A 97 4.92 -17.47 3.20
C ASP A 97 5.76 -18.28 2.23
N ALA A 98 5.83 -17.80 0.99
CA ALA A 98 6.64 -18.40 -0.05
C ALA A 98 8.15 -18.30 0.22
N ASP A 99 8.57 -17.30 0.99
CA ASP A 99 9.98 -17.08 1.37
C ASP A 99 10.32 -17.79 2.70
N GLY A 100 9.32 -18.32 3.41
CA GLY A 100 9.48 -19.12 4.63
C GLY A 100 9.98 -18.35 5.86
N ALA A 101 9.94 -17.01 5.84
CA ALA A 101 10.45 -16.16 6.90
C ALA A 101 9.37 -15.79 7.92
N LEU A 102 8.12 -15.69 7.49
CA LEU A 102 6.99 -15.24 8.29
C LEU A 102 5.82 -16.23 8.21
N ASN A 103 4.90 -16.15 9.19
CA ASN A 103 3.56 -16.70 9.01
C ASN A 103 2.64 -15.64 8.39
N LEU A 104 1.39 -16.00 8.10
CA LEU A 104 0.40 -15.13 7.46
C LEU A 104 0.22 -13.82 8.23
N TYR A 105 0.22 -13.88 9.56
CA TYR A 105 0.02 -12.70 10.40
C TYR A 105 1.25 -11.78 10.42
N GLY A 106 2.45 -12.36 10.37
CA GLY A 106 3.70 -11.63 10.15
C GLY A 106 3.73 -10.97 8.79
N GLN A 107 3.26 -11.66 7.74
CA GLN A 107 3.11 -11.09 6.40
C GLN A 107 2.09 -9.94 6.39
N LEU A 108 0.95 -10.09 7.04
CA LEU A 108 -0.03 -8.99 7.17
C LEU A 108 0.56 -7.77 7.89
N ALA A 109 1.34 -7.99 8.95
CA ALA A 109 2.03 -6.92 9.67
C ALA A 109 3.08 -6.23 8.81
N LEU A 110 3.87 -7.00 8.05
CA LEU A 110 4.85 -6.46 7.12
C LEU A 110 4.17 -5.68 5.99
N ALA A 111 3.09 -6.20 5.41
CA ALA A 111 2.33 -5.52 4.37
C ALA A 111 1.72 -4.20 4.87
N ASP A 112 1.12 -4.18 6.07
CA ASP A 112 0.56 -2.97 6.66
C ASP A 112 1.65 -1.92 6.95
N LEU A 113 2.79 -2.35 7.50
CA LEU A 113 3.93 -1.48 7.74
C LEU A 113 4.48 -0.89 6.44
N THR A 114 4.70 -1.73 5.43
CA THR A 114 5.22 -1.31 4.12
C THR A 114 4.28 -0.32 3.46
N ARG A 115 2.98 -0.60 3.46
CA ARG A 115 1.95 0.31 2.93
C ARG A 115 1.96 1.66 3.66
N ARG A 116 2.17 1.70 4.97
CA ARG A 116 2.25 2.96 5.73
C ARG A 116 3.53 3.74 5.44
N LEU A 117 4.63 3.06 5.18
CA LEU A 117 5.93 3.69 4.90
C LEU A 117 6.05 4.17 3.45
N ALA A 118 5.60 3.36 2.50
CA ALA A 118 5.82 3.54 1.07
C ALA A 118 4.54 3.86 0.27
N GLY A 119 3.36 3.77 0.90
CA GLY A 119 2.06 4.01 0.26
C GLY A 119 1.40 2.74 -0.29
N GLU A 120 2.19 1.72 -0.61
CA GLU A 120 1.72 0.49 -1.24
C GLU A 120 2.51 -0.73 -0.77
N CYS A 121 2.01 -1.92 -1.09
CA CYS A 121 2.67 -3.21 -0.95
C CYS A 121 2.01 -4.18 -1.93
N PHE A 122 2.82 -4.98 -2.63
CA PHE A 122 2.31 -5.92 -3.62
C PHE A 122 2.31 -7.34 -3.06
N VAL A 123 1.25 -8.09 -3.35
CA VAL A 123 1.11 -9.49 -2.94
C VAL A 123 1.00 -10.35 -4.19
N ARG A 124 1.95 -11.26 -4.37
CA ARG A 124 1.92 -12.27 -5.42
C ARG A 124 1.37 -13.57 -4.88
N ILE A 125 0.25 -14.02 -5.44
CA ILE A 125 -0.32 -15.33 -5.18
C ILE A 125 0.51 -16.38 -5.92
N ARG A 126 0.94 -17.43 -5.22
CA ARG A 126 1.77 -18.52 -5.76
C ARG A 126 1.04 -19.85 -5.57
N PRO A 127 0.33 -20.35 -6.60
CA PRO A 127 -0.17 -21.71 -6.62
C PRO A 127 0.99 -22.70 -6.48
N ARG A 128 0.80 -23.73 -5.66
CA ARG A 128 1.78 -24.80 -5.43
C ARG A 128 1.23 -26.14 -5.90
N ARG A 129 2.11 -27.11 -6.07
CA ARG A 129 1.68 -28.48 -6.41
C ARG A 129 1.26 -29.19 -5.14
N ASN A 130 0.34 -30.15 -5.25
CA ASN A 130 -0.06 -30.97 -4.10
C ASN A 130 1.12 -31.77 -3.53
N ASP A 131 2.11 -32.09 -4.37
CA ASP A 131 3.32 -32.83 -3.97
C ASP A 131 4.36 -31.95 -3.24
N ASP A 132 4.13 -30.63 -3.11
CA ASP A 132 5.06 -29.70 -2.44
C ASP A 132 5.04 -29.82 -0.90
N GLY A 133 4.23 -30.75 -0.34
CA GLY A 133 4.20 -31.04 1.10
C GLY A 133 3.50 -29.97 1.96
N LEU A 134 2.75 -29.07 1.33
CA LEU A 134 1.99 -28.02 2.01
C LEU A 134 0.58 -28.51 2.37
N ALA A 135 0.06 -28.06 3.51
CA ALA A 135 -1.30 -28.39 3.94
C ALA A 135 -2.35 -27.82 2.97
N VAL A 136 -2.06 -26.64 2.42
CA VAL A 136 -2.83 -26.03 1.32
C VAL A 136 -1.84 -25.72 0.20
N PRO A 137 -2.11 -26.12 -1.06
CA PRO A 137 -1.22 -25.93 -2.21
C PRO A 137 -1.24 -24.47 -2.71
N LEU A 138 -1.03 -23.53 -1.80
CA LEU A 138 -1.05 -22.09 -2.03
C LEU A 138 -0.09 -21.41 -1.08
N GLN A 139 0.69 -20.49 -1.61
CA GLN A 139 1.46 -19.54 -0.82
C GLN A 139 1.26 -18.12 -1.35
N VAL A 140 1.65 -17.15 -0.55
CA VAL A 140 1.68 -15.74 -0.92
C VAL A 140 3.08 -15.21 -0.69
N GLN A 141 3.47 -14.29 -1.57
CA GLN A 141 4.75 -13.62 -1.48
C GLN A 141 4.52 -12.12 -1.44
N LEU A 142 5.10 -11.47 -0.45
CA LEU A 142 5.13 -10.02 -0.39
C LEU A 142 6.26 -9.51 -1.28
N LEU A 143 5.95 -8.55 -2.12
CA LEU A 143 6.90 -7.88 -3.00
C LEU A 143 7.03 -6.43 -2.54
N GLU A 144 8.27 -5.97 -2.50
CA GLU A 144 8.58 -4.59 -2.16
C GLU A 144 8.03 -3.63 -3.23
N PRO A 145 7.54 -2.43 -2.83
CA PRO A 145 7.06 -1.41 -3.76
C PRO A 145 8.07 -1.07 -4.86
N GLU A 146 9.36 -1.08 -4.53
CA GLU A 146 10.46 -0.79 -5.45
C GLU A 146 10.55 -1.74 -6.65
N MET A 147 9.91 -2.91 -6.59
CA MET A 147 9.84 -3.83 -7.73
C MET A 147 8.92 -3.32 -8.86
N VAL A 148 8.11 -2.28 -8.59
CA VAL A 148 7.21 -1.66 -9.55
C VAL A 148 7.64 -0.19 -9.78
N PRO A 149 8.26 0.14 -10.92
CA PRO A 149 8.74 1.49 -11.17
C PRO A 149 7.59 2.51 -11.31
N LEU A 150 7.63 3.56 -10.51
CA LEU A 150 6.60 4.62 -10.49
C LEU A 150 6.45 5.38 -11.82
N GLU A 151 7.54 5.48 -12.58
CA GLU A 151 7.55 6.20 -13.86
C GLU A 151 7.09 5.36 -15.05
N LYS A 152 6.91 4.05 -14.84
CA LYS A 152 6.56 3.11 -15.91
C LYS A 152 5.05 3.08 -16.13
N THR A 153 4.54 4.12 -16.79
CA THR A 153 3.12 4.28 -17.15
C THR A 153 2.91 4.08 -18.65
N GLU A 154 3.32 2.93 -19.17
CA GLU A 154 3.16 2.57 -20.57
C GLU A 154 2.00 1.57 -20.75
N VAL A 155 1.32 1.64 -21.88
CA VAL A 155 0.41 0.56 -22.31
C VAL A 155 1.29 -0.58 -22.79
N ALA A 156 1.28 -1.68 -22.06
CA ALA A 156 1.99 -2.89 -22.41
C ALA A 156 1.42 -3.48 -23.73
N PRO A 157 2.20 -4.28 -24.47
CA PRO A 157 1.79 -4.85 -25.76
C PRO A 157 0.53 -5.72 -25.69
N ASN A 158 0.17 -6.20 -24.50
CA ASN A 158 -1.03 -6.98 -24.22
C ASN A 158 -2.25 -6.11 -23.81
N GLY A 159 -2.15 -4.79 -23.89
CA GLY A 159 -3.24 -3.86 -23.61
C GLY A 159 -3.47 -3.53 -22.11
N ASN A 160 -2.51 -3.88 -21.24
CA ASN A 160 -2.50 -3.49 -19.82
C ASN A 160 -1.62 -2.27 -19.57
#